data_AF-A0A2M7KUS2-F1
#
_entry.id   AF-A0A2M7KUS2-F1
#
_cell.length_a   1.000
_cell.length_b   1.000
_cell.length_c   1.000
_cell.angle_alpha   90.00
_cell.angle_beta   90.00
_cell.angle_gamma   90.00
#
_symmetry.space_group_name_H-M   'P 1'
#
loop_
_entity.id
_entity.type
_entity.pdbx_description
1 polymer ?
#
loop_
_entity_poly.entity_id
_entity_poly.type
_entity_poly.pdbx_seq_one_letter_code
_entity_poly.pdbx_strand_id
1 'polypeptide(L)'
;MSPEGKKQVVGTVGDAAAIAATYEKALTQDNPPWNEYVILAKGNHLQHWVNGVQTIDLTDDDPKGRLLSGIIALQIHAGGPMGVEFKDLRLKKYEAAATQ
;
A
#
# COMPACT_ATOMS: atom_id res chain seq x y z
N MET A 1 -13.11 5.84 -5.67
CA MET A 1 -14.14 5.52 -6.69
C MET A 1 -15.42 6.19 -6.26
N SER A 2 -16.20 6.73 -7.20
CA SER A 2 -17.53 7.26 -6.90
C SER A 2 -18.52 6.13 -6.59
N PRO A 3 -19.72 6.43 -6.08
CA PRO A 3 -20.78 5.44 -5.88
C PRO A 3 -21.18 4.67 -7.14
N GLU A 4 -20.90 5.21 -8.34
CA GLU A 4 -21.14 4.55 -9.63
C GLU A 4 -19.92 3.75 -10.14
N GLY A 5 -18.88 3.57 -9.31
CA GLY A 5 -17.67 2.84 -9.66
C GLY A 5 -16.73 3.61 -10.60
N LYS A 6 -16.87 4.93 -10.73
CA LYS A 6 -16.00 5.74 -11.59
C LYS A 6 -14.77 6.24 -10.83
N LYS A 7 -13.61 6.19 -11.48
CA LYS A 7 -12.39 6.80 -10.95
C LYS A 7 -12.51 8.32 -11.00
N GLN A 8 -12.26 8.96 -9.86
CA GLN A 8 -12.13 10.41 -9.74
C GLN A 8 -10.77 10.73 -9.13
N VAL A 9 -10.03 11.65 -9.76
CA VAL A 9 -8.75 12.14 -9.22
C VAL A 9 -9.06 13.32 -8.31
N VAL A 10 -8.72 13.18 -7.03
CA VAL A 10 -8.95 14.21 -5.99
C VAL A 10 -7.67 14.89 -5.53
N GLY A 11 -6.51 14.38 -5.96
CA GLY A 11 -5.21 14.90 -5.60
C GLY A 11 -4.07 14.02 -6.15
N THR A 12 -2.86 14.35 -5.73
CA THR A 12 -1.65 13.62 -6.09
C THR A 12 -0.80 13.40 -4.84
N VAL A 13 -0.29 12.19 -4.70
CA VAL A 13 0.68 11.78 -3.67
C VAL A 13 1.83 11.06 -4.37
N GLY A 14 2.98 10.97 -3.70
CA GLY A 14 4.13 10.23 -4.20
C GLY A 14 4.85 10.93 -5.34
N ASP A 15 5.82 11.79 -5.00
CA ASP A 15 6.74 12.32 -6.01
C ASP A 15 7.69 11.21 -6.47
N ALA A 16 7.77 10.99 -7.79
CA ALA A 16 8.54 9.89 -8.36
C ALA A 16 10.04 9.99 -8.04
N ALA A 17 10.59 11.21 -8.02
CA ALA A 17 11.99 11.43 -7.68
C ALA A 17 12.24 11.17 -6.19
N ALA A 18 11.33 11.61 -5.32
CA ALA A 18 11.38 11.33 -3.88
C ALA A 18 11.34 9.83 -3.59
N ILE A 19 10.47 9.07 -4.28
CA ILE A 19 10.38 7.61 -4.15
C ILE A 19 11.66 6.95 -4.66
N ALA A 20 12.16 7.36 -5.84
CA ALA A 20 13.38 6.81 -6.42
C ALA A 20 14.60 7.00 -5.49
N ALA A 21 14.72 8.18 -4.88
CA ALA A 21 15.79 8.50 -3.94
C ALA A 21 15.78 7.64 -2.66
N THR A 22 14.67 6.95 -2.35
CA THR A 22 14.62 6.00 -1.22
C THR A 22 15.31 4.67 -1.52
N TYR A 23 15.37 4.26 -2.79
CA TYR A 23 15.97 2.97 -3.19
C TYR A 23 17.50 3.03 -3.23
N GLU A 24 18.09 4.16 -3.63
CA GLU A 24 19.54 4.33 -3.77
C GLU A 24 20.29 4.25 -2.43
N LYS A 25 19.67 4.71 -1.33
CA LYS A 25 20.24 4.64 0.03
C LYS A 25 20.42 3.22 0.56
N ALA A 26 19.83 2.24 -0.11
CA ALA A 26 19.72 0.87 0.39
C ALA A 26 20.73 -0.08 -0.31
N LEU A 27 21.53 0.40 -1.27
CA LEU A 27 22.45 -0.39 -2.09
C LEU A 27 23.88 -0.48 -1.50
N THR A 28 24.04 -1.06 -0.31
CA THR A 28 25.37 -1.45 0.19
C THR A 28 25.47 -2.96 0.29
N GLN A 29 26.61 -3.53 -0.11
CA GLN A 29 26.83 -4.99 -0.18
C GLN A 29 26.65 -5.70 1.18
N ASP A 30 26.85 -4.97 2.28
CA ASP A 30 26.75 -5.48 3.66
C ASP A 30 25.33 -5.35 4.27
N ASN A 31 24.40 -4.69 3.58
CA ASN A 31 23.01 -4.52 4.03
C ASN A 31 22.08 -4.47 2.80
N PRO A 32 21.50 -5.62 2.37
CA PRO A 32 20.65 -5.65 1.19
C PRO A 32 19.47 -4.68 1.32
N PRO A 33 19.07 -4.02 0.23
CA PRO A 33 18.03 -3.00 0.27
C PRO A 33 16.67 -3.60 0.63
N TRP A 34 16.15 -3.28 1.80
CA TRP A 34 14.76 -3.62 2.18
C TRP A 34 13.85 -2.43 1.90
N ASN A 35 12.73 -2.68 1.23
CA ASN A 35 11.64 -1.71 1.12
C ASN A 35 10.66 -1.90 2.26
N GLU A 36 10.40 -0.83 3.00
CA GLU A 36 9.34 -0.83 4.01
C GLU A 36 8.01 -0.47 3.35
N TYR A 37 7.01 -1.33 3.56
CA TYR A 37 5.64 -1.09 3.14
C TYR A 37 4.76 -0.90 4.37
N VAL A 38 3.98 0.19 4.37
CA VAL A 38 2.90 0.39 5.32
C VAL A 38 1.59 0.47 4.55
N ILE A 39 0.61 -0.32 4.98
CA ILE A 39 -0.75 -0.33 4.40
C ILE A 39 -1.73 -0.02 5.53
N LEU A 40 -2.51 1.04 5.35
CA LEU A 40 -3.59 1.42 6.25
C LEU A 40 -4.92 1.27 5.50
N ALA A 41 -5.75 0.34 5.97
CA ALA A 41 -7.11 0.16 5.50
C ALA A 41 -8.08 0.48 6.65
N LYS A 42 -8.82 1.59 6.52
CA LYS A 42 -9.82 2.04 7.50
C LYS A 42 -11.17 2.19 6.81
N GLY A 43 -12.03 1.19 6.98
CA GLY A 43 -13.31 1.16 6.27
C GLY A 43 -13.08 1.15 4.76
N ASN A 44 -13.55 2.18 4.06
CA ASN A 44 -13.36 2.34 2.62
C ASN A 44 -12.20 3.27 2.24
N HIS A 45 -11.38 3.70 3.18
CA HIS A 45 -10.21 4.55 2.95
C HIS A 45 -8.93 3.73 3.04
N LEU A 46 -8.15 3.72 1.95
CA LEU A 46 -6.93 2.97 1.78
C LEU A 46 -5.76 3.91 1.53
N GLN A 47 -4.69 3.75 2.29
CA GLN A 47 -3.47 4.53 2.16
C GLN A 47 -2.26 3.63 2.24
N HIS A 48 -1.33 3.78 1.29
CA HIS A 48 -0.08 3.00 1.25
C HIS A 48 1.14 3.92 1.27
N TRP A 49 2.20 3.45 1.91
CA TRP A 49 3.51 4.09 1.92
C TRP A 49 4.59 3.10 1.49
N VAL A 50 5.59 3.63 0.78
CA VAL A 50 6.83 2.92 0.46
C VAL A 50 7.98 3.75 1.00
N ASN A 51 8.78 3.17 1.89
CA ASN A 51 9.93 3.84 2.52
C ASN A 51 9.55 5.21 3.13
N GLY A 52 8.39 5.29 3.78
CA GLY A 52 7.85 6.50 4.41
C GLY A 52 7.20 7.51 3.45
N VAL A 53 7.30 7.33 2.13
CA VAL A 53 6.65 8.21 1.14
C VAL A 53 5.24 7.68 0.83
N GLN A 54 4.21 8.50 0.98
CA GLN A 54 2.84 8.09 0.65
C GLN A 54 2.67 7.97 -0.86
N THR A 55 2.25 6.80 -1.33
CA THR A 55 2.12 6.49 -2.77
C THR A 55 0.67 6.29 -3.19
N ILE A 56 -0.21 5.93 -2.25
CA ILE A 56 -1.64 5.72 -2.50
C ILE A 56 -2.44 6.42 -1.42
N ASP A 57 -3.48 7.13 -1.84
CA ASP A 57 -4.57 7.64 -1.01
C ASP A 57 -5.87 7.48 -1.80
N LEU A 58 -6.73 6.56 -1.37
CA LEU A 58 -7.92 6.14 -2.11
C LEU A 58 -9.11 5.97 -1.16
N THR A 59 -10.20 6.67 -1.45
CA THR A 59 -11.52 6.38 -0.89
C THR A 59 -12.34 5.60 -1.92
N ASP A 60 -12.83 4.42 -1.54
CA ASP A 60 -13.69 3.56 -2.37
C ASP A 60 -15.17 3.72 -1.98
N ASP A 61 -15.86 4.68 -2.59
CA ASP A 61 -17.28 4.93 -2.33
C ASP A 61 -18.22 4.04 -3.16
N ASP A 62 -17.72 3.07 -3.93
CA ASP A 62 -18.55 2.10 -4.64
C ASP A 62 -19.01 0.99 -3.67
N PRO A 63 -20.27 1.02 -3.17
CA PRO A 63 -20.71 0.04 -2.18
C PRO A 63 -20.88 -1.37 -2.77
N LYS A 64 -20.95 -1.53 -4.10
CA LYS A 64 -21.13 -2.81 -4.77
C LYS A 64 -19.79 -3.45 -5.13
N GLY A 65 -18.83 -2.63 -5.55
CA GLY A 65 -17.50 -3.06 -5.95
C GLY A 65 -16.49 -3.18 -4.81
N ARG A 66 -16.64 -2.39 -3.73
CA ARG A 66 -15.67 -2.38 -2.63
C ARG A 66 -15.73 -3.63 -1.77
N LEU A 67 -14.58 -4.05 -1.25
CA LEU A 67 -14.46 -5.09 -0.24
C LEU A 67 -14.05 -4.46 1.09
N LEU A 68 -14.79 -4.76 2.17
CA LEU A 68 -14.47 -4.33 3.54
C LEU A 68 -13.67 -5.37 4.33
N SER A 69 -13.57 -6.59 3.80
CA SER A 69 -12.81 -7.69 4.41
C SER A 69 -12.30 -8.65 3.33
N GLY A 70 -11.24 -9.38 3.65
CA GLY A 70 -10.61 -10.32 2.74
C GLY A 70 -9.39 -10.98 3.37
N ILE A 71 -8.60 -11.63 2.52
CA ILE A 71 -7.33 -12.25 2.90
C ILE A 71 -6.15 -11.34 2.54
N ILE A 72 -5.08 -11.42 3.34
CA ILE A 72 -3.78 -10.82 2.99
C ILE A 72 -2.95 -11.93 2.35
N ALA A 73 -2.45 -11.68 1.15
CA ALA A 73 -1.62 -12.62 0.40
C ALA A 73 -0.41 -11.91 -0.19
N LEU A 74 0.70 -12.63 -0.30
CA LEU A 74 1.91 -12.18 -0.99
C LEU A 74 1.88 -12.72 -2.40
N GLN A 75 1.86 -11.83 -3.39
CA GLN A 75 1.84 -12.20 -4.80
C GLN A 75 3.22 -11.94 -5.42
N ILE A 76 3.73 -12.94 -6.15
CA ILE A 76 4.84 -12.78 -7.09
C ILE A 76 4.27 -12.86 -8.50
N HIS A 77 4.71 -11.96 -9.38
CA HIS A 77 4.29 -11.97 -10.78
C HIS A 77 4.84 -13.22 -11.49
N ALA A 78 4.09 -13.79 -12.43
CA ALA A 78 4.57 -14.92 -13.23
C ALA A 78 5.46 -14.41 -14.38
N GLY A 79 6.59 -15.06 -14.67
CA GLY A 79 7.49 -14.61 -15.73
C GLY A 79 8.87 -15.28 -15.64
N GLY A 80 9.89 -14.61 -16.18
CA GLY A 80 11.29 -15.05 -16.04
C GLY A 80 11.73 -15.15 -14.57
N PRO A 81 12.96 -15.63 -14.30
CA PRO A 81 13.44 -15.85 -12.94
C PRO A 81 13.33 -14.58 -12.10
N MET A 82 12.53 -14.64 -11.03
CA MET A 82 12.36 -13.57 -10.05
C MET A 82 12.43 -14.15 -8.64
N GLY A 83 13.22 -13.52 -7.78
CA GLY A 83 13.28 -13.80 -6.35
C GLY A 83 12.75 -12.59 -5.58
N VAL A 84 11.90 -12.83 -4.60
CA VAL A 84 11.42 -11.81 -3.65
C VAL A 84 11.50 -12.42 -2.26
N GLU A 85 12.04 -11.65 -1.32
CA GLU A 85 12.09 -12.01 0.10
C GLU A 85 11.20 -11.06 0.90
N PHE A 86 10.58 -11.57 1.94
CA PHE A 86 9.73 -10.81 2.85
C PHE A 86 10.18 -11.05 4.28
N LYS A 87 10.18 -10.01 5.10
CA LYS A 87 10.46 -10.09 6.54
C LYS A 87 9.58 -9.11 7.31
N ASP A 88 9.53 -9.26 8.63
CA ASP A 88 8.85 -8.32 9.54
C ASP A 88 7.35 -8.08 9.22
N LEU A 89 6.65 -9.08 8.71
CA LEU A 89 5.22 -9.00 8.41
C LEU A 89 4.42 -8.88 9.72
N ARG A 90 3.77 -7.74 9.92
CA ARG A 90 2.97 -7.43 11.12
C ARG A 90 1.57 -6.99 10.70
N LEU A 91 0.57 -7.45 11.46
CA LEU A 91 -0.82 -7.06 11.27
C LEU A 91 -1.38 -6.50 12.57
N LYS A 92 -1.94 -5.29 12.51
CA LYS A 92 -2.74 -4.70 13.58
C LYS A 92 -4.14 -4.45 13.06
N LYS A 93 -5.14 -5.07 13.68
CA LYS A 93 -6.54 -4.75 13.41
C LYS A 93 -6.86 -3.37 13.99
N TYR A 94 -7.52 -2.55 13.21
CA TYR A 94 -8.14 -1.32 13.70
C TYR A 94 -9.53 -1.66 14.21
N GLU A 95 -9.74 -1.51 15.51
CA GLU A 95 -11.09 -1.47 16.06
C GLU A 95 -11.73 -0.15 15.67
N ALA A 96 -12.95 -0.18 15.15
CA ALA A 96 -13.72 1.04 14.97
C ALA A 96 -13.93 1.66 16.35
N ALA A 97 -13.75 2.99 16.48
CA ALA A 97 -14.15 3.67 17.69
C ALA A 97 -15.63 3.36 17.95
N ALA A 98 -15.95 2.86 19.14
CA ALA A 98 -17.32 2.59 19.53
C ALA A 98 -18.13 3.89 19.32
N THR A 99 -19.13 3.82 18.44
CA THR A 99 -20.11 4.89 18.28
C THR A 99 -20.80 5.04 19.63
N GLN A 100 -20.60 6.18 20.29
CA GLN A 100 -21.42 6.58 21.44
C GLN A 100 -22.78 7.05 20.95
#